data_AF-A0A8S8YUQ6-F1
#
_entry.id   AF-A0A8S8YUQ6-F1
#
_cell.length_a   1.000
_cell.length_b   1.000
_cell.length_c   1.000
_cell.angle_alpha   90.00
_cell.angle_beta   90.00
_cell.angle_gamma   90.00
#
_symmetry.space_group_name_H-M   'P 1'
#
loop_
_entity.id
_entity.type
_entity.pdbx_description
1 polymer ?
#
loop_
_entity_poly.entity_id
_entity_poly.type
_entity_poly.pdbx_seq_one_letter_code
_entity_poly.pdbx_strand_id
1 'polypeptide(L)'
;MHTSRHLTNDRISTKKSGLAIVVLMLVSLLATFSPQASASEIVLTDPIEVVQSGVHNDRMMSMDADSSGNVHVVWSRNTNHLYYKMLDPRGETLIAETQISDPGAHRAWHPDIRVDNDDMVHVVWTDKASQYKIMYTLLDPSLDDQSGDASLDSVLSVVPDDYEVANNPQNRDWPAIDVDSENNPHIVWEDSFEPLELYYQQSQIYYKMMSIDHVARMVIVEIDSTLLTPILGQKGTQISPLT
;
A
#
# COMPACT_ATOMS: atom_id res chain seq x y z
N MET A 1 -94.70 -13.90 20.71
CA MET A 1 -93.66 -14.91 20.46
C MET A 1 -93.41 -14.98 18.97
N HIS A 2 -92.14 -15.17 18.59
CA HIS A 2 -91.56 -15.23 17.24
C HIS A 2 -91.15 -13.91 16.55
N THR A 3 -89.88 -13.62 16.79
CA THR A 3 -88.89 -12.80 16.07
C THR A 3 -88.84 -13.04 14.57
N SER A 4 -88.64 -11.96 13.79
CA SER A 4 -87.62 -11.94 12.74
C SER A 4 -87.23 -10.51 12.38
N ARG A 5 -85.98 -10.16 12.68
CA ARG A 5 -85.27 -8.98 12.15
C ARG A 5 -84.84 -9.33 10.72
N HIS A 6 -85.11 -8.48 9.74
CA HIS A 6 -84.38 -8.53 8.47
C HIS A 6 -83.63 -7.20 8.29
N LEU A 7 -82.33 -7.27 8.56
CA LEU A 7 -81.36 -6.22 8.27
C LEU A 7 -80.99 -6.25 6.79
N THR A 8 -80.63 -5.06 6.32
CA THR A 8 -80.13 -4.63 5.02
C THR A 8 -79.00 -5.49 4.45
N ASN A 9 -79.01 -5.72 3.14
CA ASN A 9 -77.80 -6.04 2.38
C ASN A 9 -77.60 -4.97 1.32
N ASP A 10 -76.86 -3.92 1.69
CA ASP A 10 -76.31 -2.95 0.75
C ASP A 10 -75.23 -3.62 -0.09
N ARG A 11 -75.35 -3.45 -1.40
CA ARG A 11 -74.52 -4.08 -2.42
C ARG A 11 -73.17 -3.37 -2.48
N ILE A 12 -72.14 -3.93 -1.83
CA ILE A 12 -70.77 -3.40 -1.90
C ILE A 12 -70.21 -3.62 -3.31
N SER A 13 -69.87 -2.52 -3.98
CA SER A 13 -69.27 -2.45 -5.32
C SER A 13 -67.85 -3.04 -5.35
N THR A 14 -67.66 -4.15 -6.06
CA THR A 14 -66.37 -4.83 -6.29
C THR A 14 -65.55 -4.18 -7.41
N LYS A 15 -65.30 -2.86 -7.36
CA LYS A 15 -64.44 -2.17 -8.36
C LYS A 15 -63.02 -1.85 -7.89
N LYS A 16 -62.67 -2.11 -6.61
CA LYS A 16 -61.33 -1.79 -6.06
C LYS A 16 -60.28 -2.90 -6.21
N SER A 17 -60.68 -4.13 -6.57
CA SER A 17 -59.78 -5.29 -6.66
C SER A 17 -59.01 -5.36 -7.99
N GLY A 18 -59.64 -5.01 -9.12
CA GLY A 18 -59.01 -5.10 -10.44
C GLY A 18 -57.84 -4.14 -10.63
N LEU A 19 -57.95 -2.92 -10.10
CA LEU A 19 -56.92 -1.88 -10.24
C LEU A 19 -55.63 -2.26 -9.49
N ALA A 20 -55.78 -2.88 -8.31
CA ALA A 20 -54.64 -3.38 -7.53
C ALA A 20 -53.92 -4.55 -8.24
N ILE A 21 -54.67 -5.44 -8.89
CA ILE A 21 -54.10 -6.55 -9.65
C ILE A 21 -53.35 -6.04 -10.89
N VAL A 22 -53.89 -5.04 -11.59
CA VAL A 22 -53.23 -4.42 -12.74
C VAL A 22 -51.95 -3.70 -12.32
N VAL A 23 -51.96 -2.99 -11.19
CA VAL A 23 -50.76 -2.35 -10.64
C VAL A 23 -49.71 -3.40 -10.21
N LEU A 24 -50.12 -4.48 -9.56
CA LEU A 24 -49.21 -5.59 -9.23
C LEU A 24 -48.61 -6.25 -10.47
N MET A 25 -49.39 -6.42 -11.54
CA MET A 25 -48.88 -6.93 -12.83
C MET A 25 -47.89 -5.96 -13.48
N LEU A 26 -48.16 -4.65 -13.45
CA LEU A 26 -47.24 -3.62 -13.96
C LEU A 26 -45.94 -3.55 -13.16
N VAL A 27 -45.99 -3.65 -11.83
CA VAL A 27 -44.79 -3.68 -10.98
C VAL A 27 -43.99 -4.96 -11.21
N SER A 28 -44.65 -6.11 -11.45
CA SER A 28 -43.95 -7.35 -11.80
C SER A 28 -43.26 -7.29 -13.18
N LEU A 29 -43.81 -6.53 -14.14
CA LEU A 29 -43.16 -6.27 -15.43
C LEU A 29 -41.95 -5.34 -15.31
N LEU A 30 -41.90 -4.48 -14.29
CA LEU A 30 -40.78 -3.56 -14.06
C LEU A 30 -39.64 -4.21 -13.26
N ALA A 31 -39.93 -5.26 -12.49
CA ALA A 31 -38.94 -6.00 -11.71
C ALA A 31 -38.03 -6.94 -12.54
N THR A 32 -38.27 -7.08 -13.85
CA THR A 32 -37.46 -7.93 -14.74
C THR A 32 -36.23 -7.21 -15.31
N PHE A 33 -36.05 -5.92 -15.00
CA PHE A 33 -34.84 -5.18 -15.36
C PHE A 33 -33.84 -5.19 -14.20
N SER A 34 -33.28 -6.36 -13.89
CA SER A 34 -32.01 -6.38 -13.17
C SER A 34 -30.94 -5.81 -14.10
N PRO A 35 -30.11 -4.81 -13.70
CA PRO A 35 -28.93 -4.49 -14.46
C PRO A 35 -28.12 -5.77 -14.59
N GLN A 36 -27.89 -6.20 -15.83
CA GLN A 36 -27.05 -7.35 -16.09
C GLN A 36 -25.66 -6.97 -15.57
N ALA A 37 -25.19 -7.67 -14.54
CA ALA A 37 -23.81 -7.53 -14.10
C ALA A 37 -22.94 -7.96 -15.29
N SER A 38 -22.27 -7.00 -15.92
CA SER A 38 -21.19 -7.32 -16.85
C SER A 38 -20.09 -7.95 -16.02
N ALA A 39 -19.84 -9.23 -16.23
CA ALA A 39 -18.61 -9.83 -15.75
C ALA A 39 -17.45 -9.04 -16.39
N SER A 40 -16.58 -8.48 -15.56
CA SER A 40 -15.27 -8.05 -16.04
C SER A 40 -14.58 -9.31 -16.54
N GLU A 41 -14.46 -9.48 -17.85
CA GLU A 41 -13.62 -10.54 -18.41
C GLU A 41 -12.18 -10.21 -18.02
N ILE A 42 -11.61 -11.00 -17.11
CA ILE A 42 -10.19 -10.92 -16.81
C ILE A 42 -9.48 -11.55 -17.99
N VAL A 43 -9.05 -10.72 -18.94
CA VAL A 43 -8.20 -11.14 -20.04
C VAL A 43 -6.80 -11.32 -19.46
N LEU A 44 -6.38 -12.56 -19.24
CA LEU A 44 -4.96 -12.84 -19.02
C LEU A 44 -4.24 -12.62 -20.35
N THR A 45 -3.44 -11.55 -20.43
CA THR A 45 -2.51 -11.33 -21.52
C THR A 45 -1.28 -12.22 -21.35
N ASP A 46 -0.45 -12.25 -22.40
CA ASP A 46 0.86 -12.87 -22.28
C ASP A 46 1.68 -12.19 -21.15
N PRO A 47 2.59 -12.93 -20.48
CA PRO A 47 3.46 -12.36 -19.46
C PRO A 47 4.26 -11.18 -20.01
N ILE A 48 4.24 -10.06 -19.29
CA ILE A 48 5.00 -8.86 -19.62
C ILE A 48 6.35 -8.94 -18.91
N GLU A 49 7.42 -8.76 -19.67
CA GLU A 49 8.78 -8.75 -19.14
C GLU A 49 9.10 -7.38 -18.51
N VAL A 50 9.23 -7.35 -17.17
CA VAL A 50 9.49 -6.10 -16.44
C VAL A 50 10.95 -5.66 -16.59
N VAL A 51 11.90 -6.59 -16.45
CA VAL A 51 13.35 -6.32 -16.54
C VAL A 51 14.06 -7.46 -17.26
N GLN A 52 14.85 -7.13 -18.28
CA GLN A 52 15.79 -8.06 -18.92
C GLN A 52 17.08 -8.11 -18.10
N SER A 53 17.07 -8.92 -17.04
CA SER A 53 18.18 -8.93 -16.07
C SER A 53 19.53 -9.29 -16.71
N GLY A 54 19.59 -10.00 -17.84
CA GLY A 54 20.84 -10.23 -18.58
C GLY A 54 21.97 -10.79 -17.70
N VAL A 55 23.00 -9.98 -17.42
CA VAL A 55 24.13 -10.29 -16.53
C VAL A 55 23.92 -9.85 -15.07
N HIS A 56 22.87 -9.10 -14.80
CA HIS A 56 22.47 -8.60 -13.50
C HIS A 56 21.63 -9.62 -12.74
N ASN A 57 21.73 -9.56 -11.42
CA ASN A 57 20.95 -10.34 -10.49
C ASN A 57 19.95 -9.43 -9.78
N ASP A 58 18.79 -9.24 -10.39
CA ASP A 58 17.69 -8.43 -9.87
C ASP A 58 16.84 -9.25 -8.89
N ARG A 59 16.57 -8.70 -7.70
CA ARG A 59 15.88 -9.39 -6.60
C ARG A 59 15.06 -8.43 -5.76
N MET A 60 14.21 -8.99 -4.92
CA MET A 60 13.42 -8.25 -3.92
C MET A 60 12.59 -7.15 -4.60
N MET A 61 11.81 -7.55 -5.60
CA MET A 61 10.94 -6.63 -6.31
C MET A 61 9.74 -6.26 -5.43
N SER A 62 9.37 -4.99 -5.41
CA SER A 62 8.08 -4.50 -4.91
C SER A 62 7.45 -3.61 -5.98
N MET A 63 6.12 -3.51 -5.97
CA MET A 63 5.37 -2.74 -6.97
C MET A 63 4.06 -2.20 -6.41
N ASP A 64 3.63 -1.06 -6.95
CA ASP A 64 2.34 -0.44 -6.69
C ASP A 64 1.88 0.33 -7.95
N ALA A 65 0.62 0.77 -7.99
CA ALA A 65 0.04 1.43 -9.16
C ALA A 65 -0.47 2.84 -8.83
N ASP A 66 -0.33 3.76 -9.79
CA ASP A 66 -0.88 5.12 -9.69
C ASP A 66 -2.36 5.21 -10.10
N SER A 67 -2.92 6.41 -9.99
CA SER A 67 -4.32 6.70 -10.32
C SER A 67 -4.67 6.47 -11.81
N SER A 68 -3.66 6.49 -12.69
CA SER A 68 -3.79 6.23 -14.13
C SER A 68 -3.62 4.74 -14.47
N GLY A 69 -3.27 3.91 -13.48
CA GLY A 69 -3.01 2.48 -13.63
C GLY A 69 -1.60 2.19 -14.16
N ASN A 70 -0.69 3.17 -14.18
CA ASN A 70 0.71 2.91 -14.45
C ASN A 70 1.28 2.11 -13.27
N VAL A 71 2.18 1.18 -13.58
CA VAL A 71 2.80 0.30 -12.59
C VAL A 71 4.20 0.81 -12.29
N HIS A 72 4.45 1.07 -11.02
CA HIS A 72 5.74 1.45 -10.49
C HIS A 72 6.40 0.22 -9.89
N VAL A 73 7.64 -0.05 -10.29
CA VAL A 73 8.38 -1.22 -9.83
C VAL A 73 9.71 -0.77 -9.27
N VAL A 74 10.04 -1.26 -8.07
CA VAL A 74 11.35 -1.09 -7.45
C VAL A 74 12.00 -2.43 -7.17
N TRP A 75 13.32 -2.50 -7.29
CA TRP A 75 14.06 -3.73 -7.02
C TRP A 75 15.52 -3.46 -6.67
N SER A 76 16.14 -4.45 -6.04
CA SER A 76 17.58 -4.44 -5.78
C SER A 76 18.33 -5.13 -6.90
N ARG A 77 19.32 -4.44 -7.49
CA ARG A 77 20.20 -5.01 -8.52
C ARG A 77 21.54 -5.40 -7.91
N ASN A 78 21.92 -6.66 -8.07
CA ASN A 78 23.15 -7.24 -7.52
C ASN A 78 23.29 -7.06 -6.00
N THR A 79 22.19 -6.86 -5.28
CA THR A 79 22.17 -6.53 -3.84
C THR A 79 22.96 -5.27 -3.47
N ASN A 80 23.14 -4.35 -4.44
CA ASN A 80 23.92 -3.13 -4.27
C ASN A 80 23.01 -1.90 -4.26
N HIS A 81 22.45 -1.56 -5.42
CA HIS A 81 21.66 -0.35 -5.62
C HIS A 81 20.19 -0.65 -5.85
N LEU A 82 19.37 0.35 -5.53
CA LEU A 82 17.94 0.34 -5.78
C LEU A 82 17.65 0.91 -7.16
N TYR A 83 16.78 0.23 -7.89
CA TYR A 83 16.34 0.63 -9.23
C TYR A 83 14.83 0.79 -9.26
N TYR A 84 14.39 1.67 -10.13
CA TYR A 84 13.00 2.02 -10.39
C TYR A 84 12.68 1.90 -11.88
N LYS A 85 11.44 1.51 -12.19
CA LYS A 85 10.87 1.50 -13.53
C LYS A 85 9.39 1.85 -13.47
N MET A 86 8.90 2.55 -14.48
CA MET A 86 7.48 2.84 -14.65
C MET A 86 6.97 2.27 -15.97
N LEU A 87 5.84 1.57 -15.90
CA LEU A 87 5.16 0.97 -17.04
C LEU A 87 3.75 1.54 -17.16
N ASP A 88 3.26 1.70 -18.38
CA ASP A 88 1.86 2.04 -18.61
C ASP A 88 0.93 0.82 -18.29
N PRO A 89 -0.40 0.98 -18.28
CA PRO A 89 -1.33 -0.12 -18.00
C PRO A 89 -1.27 -1.28 -19.00
N ARG A 90 -0.58 -1.09 -20.14
CA ARG A 90 -0.37 -2.10 -21.19
C ARG A 90 1.01 -2.76 -21.09
N GLY A 91 1.85 -2.31 -20.15
CA GLY A 91 3.21 -2.80 -19.93
C GLY A 91 4.28 -2.14 -20.80
N GLU A 92 3.95 -1.07 -21.54
CA GLU A 92 4.94 -0.29 -22.26
C GLU A 92 5.77 0.54 -21.27
N THR A 93 7.06 0.69 -21.54
CA THR A 93 7.94 1.42 -20.63
C THR A 93 7.74 2.93 -20.78
N LEU A 94 7.41 3.59 -19.67
CA LEU A 94 7.31 5.05 -19.57
C LEU A 94 8.61 5.64 -19.02
N ILE A 95 9.16 5.02 -17.98
CA ILE A 95 10.49 5.35 -17.44
C ILE A 95 11.26 4.04 -17.36
N ALA A 96 12.37 3.95 -18.07
CA ALA A 96 13.23 2.76 -18.04
C ALA A 96 14.01 2.66 -16.72
N GLU A 97 14.73 1.55 -16.57
CA GLU A 97 15.49 1.23 -15.37
C GLU A 97 16.41 2.38 -14.92
N THR A 98 16.01 3.04 -13.85
CA THR A 98 16.67 4.21 -13.29
C THR A 98 17.20 3.86 -11.90
N GLN A 99 18.48 4.07 -11.65
CA GLN A 99 19.02 3.93 -10.29
C GLN A 99 18.50 5.10 -9.45
N ILE A 100 17.90 4.80 -8.29
CA ILE A 100 17.27 5.78 -7.38
C ILE A 100 17.89 5.81 -5.98
N SER A 101 18.88 4.95 -5.71
CA SER A 101 19.70 5.09 -4.50
C SER A 101 20.91 5.96 -4.79
N ASP A 102 21.37 6.67 -3.76
CA ASP A 102 22.54 7.53 -3.82
C ASP A 102 23.79 6.84 -4.46
N PRO A 103 24.69 7.61 -5.09
CA PRO A 103 25.97 7.09 -5.55
C PRO A 103 26.85 6.66 -4.38
N GLY A 104 27.40 5.44 -4.44
CA GLY A 104 28.31 4.98 -3.40
C GLY A 104 28.28 3.47 -3.18
N ALA A 105 28.87 3.05 -2.07
CA ALA A 105 28.80 1.66 -1.65
C ALA A 105 27.50 1.45 -0.86
N HIS A 106 26.47 0.95 -1.54
CA HIS A 106 25.18 0.59 -0.93
C HIS A 106 24.96 -0.91 -0.97
N ARG A 107 24.12 -1.38 -0.05
CA ARG A 107 23.51 -2.70 -0.14
C ARG A 107 22.03 -2.56 0.14
N ALA A 108 21.26 -2.20 -0.89
CA ALA A 108 19.82 -2.07 -0.82
C ALA A 108 19.13 -3.44 -0.73
N TRP A 109 18.37 -3.65 0.35
CA TRP A 109 17.65 -4.88 0.65
C TRP A 109 16.21 -4.59 1.03
N HIS A 110 15.32 -5.54 0.70
CA HIS A 110 13.92 -5.53 1.09
C HIS A 110 13.21 -4.19 0.84
N PRO A 111 13.23 -3.69 -0.41
CA PRO A 111 12.51 -2.47 -0.70
C PRO A 111 11.01 -2.70 -0.62
N ASP A 112 10.30 -1.66 -0.22
CA ASP A 112 8.85 -1.56 -0.27
C ASP A 112 8.43 -0.21 -0.87
N ILE A 113 7.27 -0.18 -1.49
CA ILE A 113 6.80 0.96 -2.30
C ILE A 113 5.33 1.23 -2.04
N ARG A 114 4.96 2.52 -2.03
CA ARG A 114 3.58 2.98 -1.99
C ARG A 114 3.40 4.23 -2.84
N VAL A 115 2.39 4.24 -3.72
CA VAL A 115 2.01 5.42 -4.51
C VAL A 115 0.90 6.19 -3.80
N ASP A 116 1.14 7.46 -3.49
CA ASP A 116 0.16 8.25 -2.76
C ASP A 116 -0.98 8.80 -3.65
N ASN A 117 -1.88 9.60 -3.06
CA ASN A 117 -3.05 10.10 -3.79
C ASN A 117 -2.71 11.18 -4.83
N ASP A 118 -1.48 11.71 -4.80
CA ASP A 118 -0.96 12.68 -5.78
C ASP A 118 -0.05 12.00 -6.82
N ASP A 119 -0.09 10.67 -6.90
CA ASP A 119 0.74 9.83 -7.78
C ASP A 119 2.25 9.93 -7.51
N MET A 120 2.62 10.34 -6.29
CA MET A 120 4.01 10.37 -5.84
C MET A 120 4.42 9.01 -5.30
N VAL A 121 5.67 8.63 -5.52
CA VAL A 121 6.16 7.29 -5.21
C VAL A 121 7.03 7.32 -3.96
N HIS A 122 6.52 6.75 -2.88
CA HIS A 122 7.24 6.56 -1.63
C HIS A 122 7.97 5.23 -1.66
N VAL A 123 9.26 5.22 -1.35
CA VAL A 123 10.08 4.00 -1.36
C VAL A 123 10.89 3.91 -0.08
N VAL A 124 10.88 2.73 0.55
CA VAL A 124 11.71 2.42 1.73
C VAL A 124 12.55 1.18 1.46
N TRP A 125 13.72 1.09 2.07
CA TRP A 125 14.59 -0.10 1.99
C TRP A 125 15.57 -0.15 3.15
N THR A 126 16.21 -1.30 3.32
CA THR A 126 17.35 -1.45 4.24
C THR A 126 18.66 -1.25 3.48
N ASP A 127 19.52 -0.32 3.92
CA ASP A 127 20.92 -0.28 3.48
C ASP A 127 21.81 -1.08 4.44
N LYS A 128 22.41 -2.17 3.93
CA LYS A 128 23.28 -3.10 4.68
C LYS A 128 24.77 -2.90 4.40
N ALA A 129 25.18 -1.79 3.79
CA ALA A 129 26.58 -1.52 3.46
C ALA A 129 27.46 -1.33 4.71
N SER A 130 26.87 -0.83 5.80
CA SER A 130 27.56 -0.58 7.08
C SER A 130 26.71 -1.07 8.27
N GLN A 131 26.51 -0.24 9.30
CA GLN A 131 25.38 -0.47 10.20
C GLN A 131 24.10 -0.42 9.38
N TYR A 132 23.17 -1.34 9.65
CA TYR A 132 21.98 -1.44 8.83
C TYR A 132 21.12 -0.21 9.05
N LYS A 133 20.70 0.47 7.99
CA LYS A 133 19.85 1.66 8.08
C LYS A 133 18.54 1.39 7.39
N ILE A 134 17.46 1.95 7.93
CA ILE A 134 16.23 2.10 7.15
C ILE A 134 16.32 3.44 6.44
N MET A 135 16.13 3.39 5.12
CA MET A 135 16.23 4.53 4.22
C MET A 135 14.86 4.80 3.59
N TYR A 136 14.65 6.03 3.15
CA TYR A 136 13.43 6.49 2.50
C TYR A 136 13.76 7.47 1.38
N THR A 137 13.05 7.37 0.26
CA THR A 137 13.03 8.40 -0.79
C THR A 137 11.59 8.64 -1.28
N LEU A 138 11.35 9.83 -1.82
CA LEU A 138 10.09 10.23 -2.44
C LEU A 138 10.40 10.64 -3.88
N LEU A 139 9.76 9.99 -4.85
CA LEU A 139 9.91 10.28 -6.26
C LEU A 139 8.67 10.97 -6.83
N ASP A 140 8.87 11.89 -7.75
CA ASP A 140 7.85 12.48 -8.60
C ASP A 140 8.09 12.09 -10.06
N PRO A 141 7.43 11.03 -10.57
CA PRO A 141 7.58 10.58 -11.96
C PRO A 141 7.06 11.58 -12.99
N SER A 142 6.31 12.61 -12.58
CA SER A 142 5.81 13.66 -13.49
C SER A 142 6.88 14.69 -13.86
N LEU A 143 8.03 14.69 -13.16
CA LEU A 143 9.19 15.52 -13.48
C LEU A 143 10.00 14.99 -14.67
N ASP A 144 9.79 13.73 -15.03
CA ASP A 144 10.34 13.11 -16.23
C ASP A 144 9.42 13.30 -17.44
N ASP A 145 9.96 13.25 -18.66
CA ASP A 145 9.15 13.36 -19.87
C ASP A 145 8.44 12.07 -20.28
N GLN A 146 8.72 10.96 -19.57
CA GLN A 146 8.11 9.64 -19.73
C GLN A 146 8.23 9.10 -21.15
N SER A 147 9.34 9.42 -21.82
CA SER A 147 9.59 9.04 -23.21
C SER A 147 9.97 7.56 -23.40
N GLY A 148 10.09 6.82 -22.31
CA GLY A 148 10.48 5.41 -22.27
C GLY A 148 11.98 5.17 -22.09
N ASP A 149 12.79 6.23 -21.94
CA ASP A 149 14.21 6.14 -21.61
C ASP A 149 14.45 6.18 -20.10
N ALA A 150 15.71 6.02 -19.69
CA ALA A 150 16.09 6.03 -18.28
C ALA A 150 16.24 7.47 -17.80
N SER A 151 15.72 7.76 -16.62
CA SER A 151 15.82 9.07 -15.98
C SER A 151 17.07 9.17 -15.10
N LEU A 152 17.13 10.19 -14.26
CA LEU A 152 18.14 10.36 -13.21
C LEU A 152 17.46 10.49 -11.85
N ASP A 153 18.08 9.92 -10.83
CA ASP A 153 17.63 10.09 -9.44
C ASP A 153 17.44 11.57 -9.06
N SER A 154 18.38 12.42 -9.45
CA SER A 154 18.30 13.88 -9.20
C SER A 154 17.16 14.60 -9.92
N VAL A 155 16.52 13.97 -10.91
CA VAL A 155 15.33 14.48 -11.59
C VAL A 155 14.07 14.01 -10.87
N LEU A 156 14.01 12.72 -10.52
CA LEU A 156 12.83 12.10 -9.92
C LEU A 156 12.68 12.43 -8.43
N SER A 157 13.78 12.42 -7.67
CA SER A 157 13.74 12.56 -6.22
C SER A 157 13.30 13.95 -5.79
N VAL A 158 12.29 14.00 -4.93
CA VAL A 158 11.70 15.22 -4.35
C VAL A 158 12.45 15.64 -3.10
N VAL A 159 12.81 14.67 -2.24
CA VAL A 159 13.72 14.89 -1.13
C VAL A 159 15.14 14.72 -1.68
N PRO A 160 16.02 15.73 -1.60
CA PRO A 160 17.41 15.58 -2.00
C PRO A 160 18.12 14.65 -1.03
N ASP A 161 18.85 13.68 -1.58
CA ASP A 161 19.54 12.59 -0.88
C ASP A 161 18.57 11.62 -0.17
N ASP A 162 19.01 10.37 -0.01
CA ASP A 162 18.19 9.34 0.65
C ASP A 162 18.04 9.65 2.15
N TYR A 163 16.81 9.72 2.65
CA TYR A 163 16.54 10.04 4.06
C TYR A 163 16.80 8.85 4.99
N GLU A 164 17.63 9.04 6.01
CA GLU A 164 17.86 8.03 7.06
C GLU A 164 16.69 7.99 8.06
N VAL A 165 15.76 7.05 7.87
CA VAL A 165 14.63 6.82 8.77
C VAL A 165 15.10 6.33 10.14
N ALA A 166 16.05 5.38 10.17
CA ALA A 166 16.58 4.82 11.42
C ALA A 166 18.03 4.37 11.29
N ASN A 167 18.86 4.76 12.27
CA ASN A 167 20.30 4.48 12.30
C ASN A 167 20.83 4.34 13.75
N ASN A 168 20.30 3.37 14.50
CA ASN A 168 20.77 3.01 15.84
C ASN A 168 21.84 1.89 15.80
N PRO A 169 22.52 1.62 16.93
CA PRO A 169 23.29 0.37 17.09
C PRO A 169 22.37 -0.85 16.93
N GLN A 170 22.92 -1.98 16.47
CA GLN A 170 22.19 -3.21 16.10
C GLN A 170 21.53 -3.15 14.73
N ASN A 171 21.20 -4.35 14.24
CA ASN A 171 20.65 -4.56 12.92
C ASN A 171 19.15 -4.24 12.92
N ARG A 172 18.73 -3.63 11.81
CA ARG A 172 17.34 -3.38 11.44
C ARG A 172 17.10 -3.86 10.02
N ASP A 173 15.88 -4.30 9.74
CA ASP A 173 15.55 -4.85 8.44
C ASP A 173 14.04 -4.86 8.18
N TRP A 174 13.65 -5.32 6.98
CA TRP A 174 12.26 -5.54 6.57
C TRP A 174 11.37 -4.31 6.79
N PRO A 175 11.73 -3.14 6.24
CA PRO A 175 10.84 -2.00 6.29
C PRO A 175 9.58 -2.26 5.46
N ALA A 176 8.47 -1.68 5.90
CA ALA A 176 7.25 -1.59 5.12
C ALA A 176 6.70 -0.16 5.24
N ILE A 177 6.00 0.29 4.20
CA ILE A 177 5.47 1.65 4.12
C ILE A 177 4.01 1.66 3.70
N ASP A 178 3.24 2.57 4.29
CA ASP A 178 1.94 3.00 3.77
C ASP A 178 1.81 4.53 3.93
N VAL A 179 0.79 5.12 3.33
CA VAL A 179 0.52 6.57 3.43
C VAL A 179 -0.88 6.81 3.96
N ASP A 180 -1.06 7.88 4.74
CA ASP A 180 -2.41 8.27 5.18
C ASP A 180 -3.13 9.15 4.15
N SER A 181 -4.33 9.63 4.52
CA SER A 181 -5.15 10.49 3.66
C SER A 181 -4.55 11.86 3.36
N GLU A 182 -3.50 12.25 4.07
CA GLU A 182 -2.74 13.49 3.86
C GLU A 182 -1.41 13.21 3.15
N ASN A 183 -1.22 11.99 2.61
CA ASN A 183 -0.01 11.53 1.91
C ASN A 183 1.24 11.47 2.81
N ASN A 184 1.06 11.46 4.13
CA ASN A 184 2.18 11.32 5.07
C ASN A 184 2.63 9.86 5.14
N PRO A 185 3.93 9.54 5.00
CA PRO A 185 4.43 8.18 5.12
C PRO A 185 4.43 7.65 6.56
N HIS A 186 3.92 6.43 6.70
CA HIS A 186 3.93 5.58 7.89
C HIS A 186 4.87 4.41 7.63
N ILE A 187 5.98 4.35 8.37
CA ILE A 187 7.02 3.35 8.15
C ILE A 187 7.14 2.46 9.38
N VAL A 188 7.15 1.15 9.16
CA VAL A 188 7.45 0.14 10.18
C VAL A 188 8.66 -0.68 9.79
N TRP A 189 9.42 -1.19 10.76
CA TRP A 189 10.57 -2.04 10.50
C TRP A 189 10.86 -2.98 11.67
N GLU A 190 11.62 -4.03 11.39
CA GLU A 190 12.21 -4.91 12.40
C GLU A 190 13.49 -4.29 12.94
N ASP A 191 13.64 -4.14 14.26
CA ASP A 191 14.87 -3.64 14.89
C ASP A 191 15.20 -4.45 16.14
N SER A 192 16.47 -4.85 16.27
CA SER A 192 17.00 -5.46 17.48
C SER A 192 17.61 -4.43 18.46
N PHE A 193 17.51 -3.13 18.15
CA PHE A 193 17.99 -2.07 19.02
C PHE A 193 17.25 -2.08 20.35
N GLU A 194 18.04 -2.21 21.42
CA GLU A 194 17.50 -2.34 22.75
C GLU A 194 18.39 -1.63 23.80
N PRO A 195 18.06 -0.38 24.15
CA PRO A 195 18.87 0.37 25.12
C PRO A 195 18.69 -0.12 26.57
N LEU A 196 17.60 -0.85 26.88
CA LEU A 196 17.29 -1.29 28.24
C LEU A 196 17.64 -2.77 28.51
N GLU A 197 18.05 -3.53 27.49
CA GLU A 197 18.44 -4.96 27.59
C GLU A 197 17.43 -5.89 28.31
N LEU A 198 16.14 -5.56 28.28
CA LEU A 198 15.01 -6.31 28.85
C LEU A 198 14.53 -7.51 27.99
N TYR A 199 14.84 -7.51 26.70
CA TYR A 199 14.31 -8.39 25.65
C TYR A 199 15.42 -9.16 24.94
N TYR A 200 16.64 -9.12 25.47
CA TYR A 200 17.79 -9.89 24.99
C TYR A 200 18.07 -9.73 23.49
N GLN A 201 17.93 -8.51 22.96
CA GLN A 201 18.13 -8.20 21.54
C GLN A 201 17.20 -9.00 20.61
N GLN A 202 16.06 -9.47 21.12
CA GLN A 202 15.01 -10.01 20.27
C GLN A 202 14.47 -8.87 19.40
N SER A 203 14.39 -9.12 18.10
CA SER A 203 13.82 -8.19 17.15
C SER A 203 12.39 -7.77 17.50
N GLN A 204 12.16 -6.46 17.47
CA GLN A 204 10.86 -5.84 17.71
C GLN A 204 10.39 -5.08 16.46
N ILE A 205 9.11 -4.73 16.44
CA ILE A 205 8.57 -3.86 15.40
C ILE A 205 8.56 -2.42 15.91
N TYR A 206 9.23 -1.55 15.16
CA TYR A 206 9.24 -0.11 15.37
C TYR A 206 8.39 0.59 14.32
N TYR A 207 8.01 1.83 14.63
CA TYR A 207 7.18 2.68 13.81
C TYR A 207 7.69 4.12 13.83
N LYS A 208 7.58 4.80 12.68
CA LYS A 208 7.85 6.22 12.51
C LYS A 208 6.82 6.81 11.56
N MET A 209 6.35 8.02 11.86
CA MET A 209 5.51 8.82 10.97
C MET A 209 6.28 10.07 10.58
N MET A 210 6.24 10.41 9.30
CA MET A 210 6.87 11.61 8.77
C MET A 210 5.89 12.35 7.87
N SER A 211 6.10 13.64 7.68
CA SER A 211 5.45 14.46 6.67
C SER A 211 6.52 15.07 5.76
N ILE A 212 6.13 15.51 4.57
CA ILE A 212 7.05 16.07 3.58
C ILE A 212 6.72 17.54 3.36
N ASP A 213 7.68 18.43 3.63
CA ASP A 213 7.60 19.81 3.19
C ASP A 213 8.06 19.86 1.73
N HIS A 214 7.09 19.84 0.80
CA HIS A 214 7.38 19.90 -0.64
C HIS A 214 8.05 21.20 -1.08
N VAL A 215 7.87 22.30 -0.34
CA VAL A 215 8.46 23.60 -0.69
C VAL A 215 9.92 23.64 -0.26
N ALA A 216 10.21 23.20 0.97
CA ALA A 216 11.56 23.10 1.48
C ALA A 216 12.31 21.85 0.96
N ARG A 217 11.57 20.89 0.39
CA ARG A 217 12.07 19.58 -0.04
C ARG A 217 12.73 18.82 1.11
N MET A 218 12.06 18.78 2.27
CA MET A 218 12.59 18.16 3.48
C MET A 218 11.56 17.26 4.15
N VAL A 219 12.07 16.24 4.85
CA VAL A 219 11.27 15.36 5.71
C VAL A 219 11.12 15.99 7.09
N ILE A 220 9.91 15.98 7.62
CA ILE A 220 9.57 16.40 8.98
C ILE A 220 9.13 15.16 9.76
N VAL A 221 9.72 14.92 10.92
CA VAL A 221 9.33 13.78 11.78
C VAL A 221 8.13 14.19 12.63
N GLU A 222 6.99 13.55 12.40
CA GLU A 222 5.76 13.77 13.17
C GLU A 222 5.70 12.86 14.40
N ILE A 223 6.08 11.59 14.23
CA ILE A 223 6.20 10.62 15.32
C ILE A 223 7.55 9.93 15.16
N ASP A 224 8.45 10.13 16.12
CA ASP A 224 9.74 9.46 16.10
C ASP A 224 9.62 7.97 16.48
N SER A 225 10.72 7.24 16.26
CA SER A 225 10.87 5.80 16.42
C SER A 225 10.21 5.28 17.70
N THR A 226 9.07 4.62 17.54
CA THR A 226 8.24 4.12 18.62
C THR A 226 8.09 2.61 18.52
N LEU A 227 8.26 1.91 19.64
CA LEU A 227 8.06 0.47 19.73
C LEU A 227 6.56 0.12 19.63
N LEU A 228 6.16 -0.65 18.61
CA LEU A 228 4.78 -1.12 18.44
C LEU A 228 4.49 -2.43 19.19
N THR A 229 5.50 -3.28 19.38
CA THR A 229 5.35 -4.56 20.06
C THR A 229 5.94 -4.52 21.48
N PRO A 230 5.18 -4.08 22.51
CA PRO A 230 5.56 -4.41 23.87
C PRO A 230 5.29 -5.91 24.05
N ILE A 231 6.34 -6.74 24.08
CA ILE A 231 6.14 -8.19 24.24
C ILE A 231 5.47 -8.46 25.60
N LEU A 232 4.21 -8.89 25.55
CA LEU A 232 3.55 -9.67 26.61
C LEU A 232 3.95 -11.14 26.42
N GLY A 233 4.99 -11.59 27.13
CA GLY A 233 5.58 -12.90 26.85
C GLY A 233 6.48 -13.53 27.93
N GLN A 234 6.23 -13.31 29.21
CA GLN A 234 6.63 -14.28 30.24
C GLN A 234 5.63 -14.33 31.40
N LYS A 235 4.54 -15.09 31.20
CA LYS A 235 3.75 -15.63 32.31
C LYS A 235 4.22 -17.07 32.53
N GLY A 236 5.00 -17.29 33.58
CA GLY A 236 5.25 -18.63 34.13
C GLY A 236 6.70 -19.09 34.16
N THR A 237 7.51 -18.54 35.06
CA THR A 237 8.40 -19.40 35.83
C THR A 237 7.92 -19.31 37.27
N GLN A 238 7.23 -20.36 37.73
CA GLN A 238 7.01 -20.51 39.16
C GLN A 238 8.39 -20.64 39.81
N ILE A 239 8.75 -19.64 40.60
CA ILE A 239 9.75 -19.78 41.64
C ILE A 239 9.21 -20.83 42.62
N SER A 240 9.72 -22.06 42.51
CA SER A 240 9.53 -23.09 43.53
C SER A 240 10.05 -22.53 44.87
N PRO A 241 9.30 -22.64 45.98
CA PRO A 241 9.82 -22.28 47.28
C PRO A 241 11.00 -23.20 47.62
N LEU A 242 12.12 -22.61 48.04
CA LEU A 242 13.22 -23.31 48.65
C LEU A 242 12.69 -24.06 49.90
N THR A 243 12.89 -25.37 49.94
CA THR A 243 12.91 -26.18 51.17
C THR A 243 14.30 -26.71 51.39
#